data_AF-A0A2V7QVZ9-F1
#
_entry.id   AF-A0A2V7QVZ9-F1
#
_cell.length_a   1.000
_cell.length_b   1.000
_cell.length_c   1.000
_cell.angle_alpha   90.00
_cell.angle_beta   90.00
_cell.angle_gamma   90.00
#
_symmetry.space_group_name_H-M   'P 1'
#
loop_
_entity.id
_entity.type
_entity.pdbx_description
1 polymer ?
#
loop_
_entity_poly.entity_id
_entity_poly.type
_entity_poly.pdbx_seq_one_letter_code
_entity_poly.pdbx_strand_id
1 'polypeptide(L)'
;MKRTNWRRVVASGALWTLVYNFVWGVAWFVFMRKEWEDAVAAIGRRSPWTAEVWFLWVVLTVPMGVAIMAYASSRARAIYTAAVSAAGAVWLLLTLPMGAYSLSQSLSPRVIVWDSFVNLVGMLAASLAGAWSQREVVQAGNVDRAA
;
A
#
# COMPACT_ATOMS: atom_id res chain seq x y z
N MET A 1 -2.69 -18.13 -23.45
CA MET A 1 -2.47 -17.31 -22.24
C MET A 1 -1.00 -16.96 -22.14
N LYS A 2 -0.61 -15.67 -22.05
CA LYS A 2 0.78 -15.31 -21.75
C LYS A 2 1.08 -15.74 -20.31
N ARG A 3 2.12 -16.55 -20.12
CA ARG A 3 2.57 -17.03 -18.80
C ARG A 3 2.98 -15.82 -17.95
N THR A 4 2.37 -15.67 -16.77
CA THR A 4 2.74 -14.62 -15.81
C THR A 4 4.19 -14.83 -15.38
N ASN A 5 5.03 -13.79 -15.51
CA ASN A 5 6.39 -13.82 -15.00
C ASN A 5 6.37 -13.54 -13.49
N TRP A 6 6.25 -14.60 -12.70
CA TRP A 6 6.16 -14.51 -11.24
C TRP A 6 7.38 -13.87 -10.57
N ARG A 7 8.59 -14.05 -11.11
CA ARG A 7 9.79 -13.38 -10.60
C ARG A 7 9.63 -11.86 -10.68
N ARG A 8 9.10 -11.36 -11.81
CA ARG A 8 8.82 -9.94 -12.00
C ARG A 8 7.72 -9.44 -11.07
N VAL A 9 6.63 -10.20 -10.93
CA VAL A 9 5.53 -9.86 -10.03
C VAL A 9 6.03 -9.71 -8.59
N VAL A 10 6.80 -10.68 -8.10
CA VAL A 10 7.38 -10.66 -6.75
C VAL A 10 8.32 -9.46 -6.57
N ALA A 11 9.23 -9.21 -7.52
CA ALA A 11 10.15 -8.07 -7.45
C ALA A 11 9.41 -6.73 -7.41
N SER A 12 8.40 -6.54 -8.28
CA SER A 12 7.58 -5.33 -8.27
C SER A 12 6.71 -5.21 -7.00
N GLY A 13 6.28 -6.33 -6.42
CA GLY A 13 5.54 -6.35 -5.14
C GLY A 13 6.45 -6.00 -3.95
N ALA A 14 7.71 -6.42 -3.99
CA ALA A 14 8.71 -6.00 -3.02
C ALA A 14 8.99 -4.49 -3.12
N LEU A 15 9.16 -3.96 -4.35
CA LEU A 15 9.27 -2.51 -4.55
C LEU A 15 8.04 -1.75 -4.05
N TRP A 16 6.84 -2.26 -4.37
CA TRP A 16 5.58 -1.71 -3.87
C TRP A 16 5.60 -1.62 -2.34
N THR A 17 6.00 -2.70 -1.68
CA THR A 17 6.10 -2.78 -0.22
C THR A 17 7.05 -1.73 0.35
N LEU A 18 8.23 -1.58 -0.25
CA LEU A 18 9.22 -0.59 0.19
C LEU A 18 8.68 0.84 0.06
N VAL A 19 8.11 1.19 -1.09
CA VAL A 19 7.58 2.54 -1.35
C VAL A 19 6.42 2.84 -0.40
N TYR A 20 5.50 1.89 -0.23
CA TYR A 20 4.35 2.04 0.65
C TYR A 20 4.78 2.30 2.10
N ASN A 21 5.65 1.44 2.64
CA ASN A 21 6.12 1.58 4.03
C ASN A 21 6.99 2.82 4.23
N PHE A 22 7.74 3.25 3.21
CA PHE A 22 8.48 4.50 3.27
C PHE A 22 7.54 5.71 3.39
N VAL A 23 6.54 5.82 2.51
CA VAL A 23 5.57 6.93 2.55
C VAL A 23 4.80 6.94 3.86
N TRP A 24 4.28 5.78 4.28
CA TRP A 24 3.53 5.66 5.52
C TRP A 24 4.39 5.92 6.75
N GLY A 25 5.63 5.40 6.76
CA GLY A 25 6.60 5.65 7.81
C GLY A 25 6.94 7.13 7.94
N VAL A 26 7.32 7.81 6.85
CA VAL A 26 7.59 9.26 6.89
C VAL A 26 6.37 10.02 7.44
N ALA A 27 5.17 9.71 6.95
CA ALA A 27 3.95 10.35 7.43
C ALA A 27 3.69 10.12 8.93
N TRP A 28 3.91 8.90 9.39
CA TRP A 28 3.78 8.54 10.79
C TRP A 28 4.69 9.39 11.68
N PHE A 29 5.99 9.40 11.38
CA PHE A 29 6.99 10.06 12.22
C PHE A 29 6.94 11.58 12.11
N VAL A 30 6.49 12.14 10.98
CA VAL A 30 6.45 13.60 10.76
C VAL A 30 5.18 14.24 11.33
N PHE A 31 4.01 13.60 11.20
CA PHE A 31 2.76 14.27 11.59
C PHE A 31 1.70 13.38 12.25
N MET A 32 1.59 12.08 11.95
CA MET A 32 0.48 11.28 12.48
C MET A 32 0.69 10.81 13.92
N ARG A 33 1.93 10.54 14.33
CA ARG A 33 2.23 9.94 15.65
C ARG A 33 1.60 10.70 16.80
N LYS A 34 1.83 12.01 16.86
CA LYS A 34 1.32 12.86 17.93
C LYS A 34 -0.22 12.87 17.95
N GLU A 35 -0.84 13.05 16.79
CA GLU A 35 -2.31 13.05 16.67
C GLU A 35 -2.91 11.71 17.11
N TRP A 36 -2.26 10.59 16.79
CA TRP A 36 -2.67 9.26 17.26
C TRP A 36 -2.51 9.10 18.77
N GLU A 37 -1.37 9.51 19.33
CA GLU A 37 -1.09 9.45 20.78
C GLU A 37 -2.09 10.29 21.59
N ASP A 38 -2.37 11.51 21.13
CA ASP A 38 -3.35 12.41 21.75
C ASP A 38 -4.76 11.80 21.69
N ALA A 39 -5.15 11.21 20.55
CA ALA A 39 -6.48 10.61 20.39
C ALA A 39 -6.69 9.35 21.22
N VAL A 40 -5.69 8.47 21.35
CA VAL A 40 -5.82 7.27 22.20
C VAL A 40 -5.79 7.62 23.68
N ALA A 41 -5.01 8.63 24.07
CA ALA A 41 -4.99 9.13 25.44
C ALA A 41 -6.36 9.71 25.85
N ALA A 42 -7.02 10.44 24.94
CA ALA A 42 -8.34 11.02 25.17
C ALA A 42 -9.44 9.97 25.46
N ILE A 43 -9.29 8.75 24.94
CA ILE A 43 -10.20 7.62 25.22
C ILE A 43 -9.69 6.69 26.32
N GLY A 44 -8.64 7.08 27.06
CA GLY A 44 -8.07 6.32 28.16
C GLY A 44 -7.37 5.02 27.74
N ARG A 45 -6.86 4.94 26.51
CA ARG A 45 -6.22 3.74 25.97
C ARG A 45 -4.75 3.97 25.62
N ARG A 46 -4.00 2.87 25.53
CA ARG A 46 -2.62 2.87 25.03
C ARG A 46 -2.60 2.84 23.51
N SER A 47 -1.53 3.38 22.94
CA SER A 47 -1.31 3.33 21.50
C SER A 47 -1.28 1.87 21.01
N PRO A 48 -2.02 1.52 19.95
CA PRO A 48 -1.97 0.19 19.35
C PRO A 48 -0.71 -0.01 18.50
N TRP A 49 0.05 1.05 18.20
CA TRP A 49 1.19 1.01 17.29
C TRP A 49 2.51 0.64 17.99
N THR A 50 2.60 -0.61 18.45
CA THR A 50 3.83 -1.18 19.03
C THR A 50 4.79 -1.69 17.95
N ALA A 51 6.04 -1.97 18.32
CA ALA A 51 7.04 -2.50 17.39
C ALA A 51 6.58 -3.81 16.70
N GLU A 52 5.87 -4.65 17.43
CA GLU A 52 5.29 -5.89 16.92
C GLU A 52 4.21 -5.63 15.87
N VAL A 53 3.34 -4.63 16.10
CA VAL A 53 2.30 -4.25 15.14
C VAL A 53 2.92 -3.65 13.89
N TRP A 54 3.98 -2.84 14.03
CA TRP A 54 4.77 -2.34 12.89
C TRP A 54 5.38 -3.48 12.08
N PHE A 55 5.98 -4.47 12.74
CA PHE A 55 6.55 -5.62 12.06
C PHE A 55 5.48 -6.43 11.31
N LEU A 56 4.37 -6.75 11.97
CA LEU A 56 3.24 -7.45 11.36
C LEU A 56 2.68 -6.69 10.16
N TRP A 57 2.60 -5.37 10.25
CA TRP A 57 2.15 -4.51 9.16
C TRP A 57 3.07 -4.60 7.94
N VAL A 58 4.39 -4.44 8.14
CA VAL A 58 5.37 -4.57 7.05
C VAL A 58 5.26 -5.95 6.40
N VAL A 59 5.15 -7.01 7.19
CA VAL A 59 5.00 -8.39 6.67
C VAL A 59 3.70 -8.54 5.86
N LEU A 60 2.58 -7.98 6.34
CA LEU A 60 1.28 -8.03 5.65
C LEU A 60 1.28 -7.25 4.33
N THR A 61 2.07 -6.17 4.24
CA THR A 61 2.14 -5.36 3.02
C THR A 61 2.84 -6.07 1.86
N VAL A 62 3.67 -7.08 2.13
CA VAL A 62 4.32 -7.91 1.09
C VAL A 62 3.30 -8.66 0.22
N PRO A 63 2.45 -9.56 0.76
CA PRO A 63 1.46 -10.27 -0.06
C PRO A 63 0.46 -9.30 -0.71
N MET A 64 0.13 -8.17 -0.08
CA MET A 64 -0.70 -7.13 -0.68
C MET A 64 -0.05 -6.56 -1.96
N GLY A 65 1.21 -6.11 -1.87
CA GLY A 65 1.95 -5.58 -3.01
C GLY A 65 2.08 -6.60 -4.14
N VAL A 66 2.36 -7.86 -3.80
CA VAL A 66 2.42 -8.97 -4.77
C VAL A 66 1.07 -9.20 -5.44
N ALA A 67 -0.04 -9.18 -4.69
CA ALA A 67 -1.38 -9.38 -5.24
C ALA A 67 -1.80 -8.25 -6.20
N ILE A 68 -1.55 -6.99 -5.82
CA ILE A 68 -1.82 -5.81 -6.67
C ILE A 68 -0.99 -5.92 -7.96
N MET A 69 0.29 -6.26 -7.87
CA MET A 69 1.18 -6.39 -9.02
C MET A 69 0.86 -7.61 -9.89
N ALA A 70 0.38 -8.70 -9.30
CA ALA A 70 -0.12 -9.86 -10.05
C ALA A 70 -1.34 -9.46 -10.88
N TYR A 71 -2.32 -8.77 -10.27
CA TYR A 71 -3.49 -8.25 -10.95
C TYR A 71 -3.12 -7.29 -12.09
N ALA A 72 -2.23 -6.33 -11.83
CA ALA A 72 -1.77 -5.38 -12.83
C ALA A 72 -1.04 -6.06 -14.00
N SER A 73 -0.19 -7.06 -13.71
CA SER A 73 0.58 -7.78 -14.74
C SER A 73 -0.28 -8.51 -15.76
N SER A 74 -1.46 -9.00 -15.36
CA SER A 74 -2.44 -9.61 -16.26
C SER A 74 -3.06 -8.62 -17.26
N ARG A 75 -2.89 -7.31 -17.03
CA ARG A 75 -3.46 -6.21 -17.82
C ARG A 75 -2.37 -5.32 -18.40
N ALA A 76 -1.38 -5.91 -19.07
CA ALA A 76 -0.19 -5.22 -19.57
C ALA A 76 -0.45 -3.91 -20.36
N ARG A 77 -1.54 -3.84 -21.15
CA ARG A 77 -1.90 -2.62 -21.91
C ARG A 77 -2.40 -1.46 -21.03
N ALA A 78 -2.92 -1.76 -19.84
CA ALA A 78 -3.52 -0.80 -18.91
C ALA A 78 -2.91 -0.96 -17.50
N ILE A 79 -1.61 -1.27 -17.43
CA ILE A 79 -0.94 -1.68 -16.19
C ILE A 79 -1.08 -0.67 -15.05
N TYR A 80 -0.94 0.63 -15.34
CA TYR A 80 -1.08 1.70 -14.34
C TYR A 80 -2.53 1.80 -13.83
N THR A 81 -3.51 1.84 -14.74
CA THR A 81 -4.93 1.88 -14.36
C THR A 81 -5.33 0.66 -13.55
N ALA A 82 -4.84 -0.53 -13.92
CA ALA A 82 -5.09 -1.77 -13.19
C ALA A 82 -4.42 -1.79 -11.81
N ALA A 83 -3.20 -1.27 -11.67
CA ALA A 83 -2.51 -1.19 -10.39
C ALA A 83 -3.19 -0.19 -9.45
N VAL A 84 -3.61 0.96 -9.97
CA VAL A 84 -4.34 1.99 -9.21
C VAL A 84 -5.72 1.49 -8.80
N SER A 85 -6.47 0.82 -9.68
CA SER A 85 -7.78 0.29 -9.33
C SER A 85 -7.71 -0.83 -8.29
N ALA A 86 -6.71 -1.73 -8.41
CA ALA A 86 -6.47 -2.76 -7.41
C ALA A 86 -6.06 -2.14 -6.05
N ALA A 87 -5.19 -1.12 -6.05
CA ALA A 87 -4.87 -0.38 -4.83
C ALA A 87 -6.10 0.30 -4.21
N GLY A 88 -6.95 0.95 -5.01
CA GLY A 88 -8.18 1.55 -4.52
C GLY A 88 -9.13 0.53 -3.88
N ALA A 89 -9.26 -0.65 -4.49
CA ALA A 89 -10.06 -1.74 -3.93
C ALA A 89 -9.48 -2.26 -2.59
N VAL A 90 -8.17 -2.49 -2.52
CA VAL A 90 -7.50 -2.91 -1.27
C VAL A 90 -7.60 -1.81 -0.21
N TRP A 91 -7.43 -0.55 -0.58
CA TRP A 91 -7.59 0.59 0.33
C TRP A 91 -9.01 0.64 0.93
N LEU A 92 -10.06 0.48 0.12
CA LEU A 92 -11.45 0.43 0.60
C LEU A 92 -11.66 -0.73 1.57
N LEU A 93 -11.14 -1.91 1.23
CA LEU A 93 -11.26 -3.12 2.05
C LEU A 93 -10.61 -2.97 3.43
N LEU A 94 -9.49 -2.23 3.53
CA LEU A 94 -8.83 -1.98 4.82
C LEU A 94 -9.45 -0.78 5.56
N THR A 95 -9.80 0.28 4.84
CA THR A 95 -10.26 1.55 5.41
C THR A 95 -11.64 1.43 6.03
N LEU A 96 -12.60 0.79 5.36
CA LEU A 96 -13.98 0.77 5.84
C LEU A 96 -14.13 0.03 7.17
N PRO A 97 -13.59 -1.20 7.35
CA PRO A 97 -13.66 -1.89 8.63
C PRO A 97 -12.89 -1.18 9.72
N MET A 98 -11.70 -0.65 9.41
CA MET A 98 -10.90 0.11 10.36
C MET A 98 -11.61 1.39 10.82
N GLY A 99 -12.25 2.10 9.90
CA GLY A 99 -13.05 3.29 10.22
C GLY A 99 -14.25 2.95 11.08
N ALA A 100 -15.03 1.91 10.71
CA ALA A 100 -16.16 1.44 11.50
C ALA A 100 -15.75 1.00 12.92
N TYR A 101 -14.65 0.23 13.02
CA TYR A 101 -14.09 -0.18 14.30
C TYR A 101 -13.65 1.04 15.13
N SER A 102 -12.90 1.98 14.53
CA SER A 102 -12.40 3.14 15.25
C SER A 102 -13.52 4.05 15.77
N LEU A 103 -14.58 4.24 14.99
CA LEU A 103 -15.79 4.95 15.42
C LEU A 103 -16.49 4.24 16.58
N SER A 104 -16.56 2.90 16.55
CA SER A 104 -17.11 2.11 17.67
C SER A 104 -16.30 2.25 18.97
N GLN A 105 -15.02 2.61 18.87
CA GLN A 105 -14.14 2.86 20.01
C GLN A 105 -14.07 4.35 20.41
N SER A 106 -14.92 5.20 19.81
CA SER A 106 -14.96 6.65 20.04
C SER A 106 -13.65 7.38 19.71
N LEU A 107 -12.85 6.84 18.78
CA LEU A 107 -11.66 7.54 18.29
C LEU A 107 -12.05 8.78 17.46
N SER A 108 -11.20 9.80 17.52
CA SER A 108 -11.38 11.04 16.78
C SER A 108 -11.49 10.79 15.26
N PRO A 109 -12.57 11.23 14.58
CA PRO A 109 -12.71 11.10 13.14
C PRO A 109 -11.56 11.72 12.35
N ARG A 110 -10.96 12.78 12.88
CA ARG A 110 -9.82 13.48 12.25
C ARG A 110 -8.62 12.56 12.06
N VAL A 111 -8.29 11.76 13.08
CA VAL A 111 -7.16 10.82 13.04
C VAL A 111 -7.43 9.70 12.03
N ILE A 112 -8.65 9.17 12.01
CA ILE A 112 -9.08 8.13 11.08
C ILE A 112 -9.00 8.62 9.62
N VAL A 113 -9.46 9.84 9.37
CA VAL A 113 -9.43 10.45 8.03
C VAL A 113 -7.98 10.68 7.57
N TRP A 114 -7.11 11.19 8.44
CA TRP A 114 -5.70 11.38 8.09
C TRP A 114 -4.98 10.06 7.82
N ASP A 115 -5.19 9.07 8.68
CA ASP A 115 -4.61 7.75 8.49
C ASP A 115 -5.06 7.12 7.16
N SER A 116 -6.37 7.18 6.89
CA SER A 116 -6.96 6.70 5.63
C SER A 116 -6.40 7.43 4.40
N PHE A 117 -6.22 8.75 4.48
CA PHE A 117 -5.68 9.56 3.40
C PHE A 117 -4.21 9.20 3.11
N VAL A 118 -3.37 9.10 4.13
CA VAL A 118 -1.97 8.70 3.99
C VAL A 118 -1.87 7.28 3.43
N ASN A 119 -2.72 6.38 3.91
CA ASN A 119 -2.84 5.03 3.37
C ASN A 119 -3.13 5.04 1.87
N LEU A 120 -4.10 5.84 1.42
CA LEU A 120 -4.43 5.98 0.00
C LEU A 120 -3.24 6.49 -0.81
N VAL A 121 -2.61 7.59 -0.35
CA VAL A 121 -1.46 8.19 -1.04
C VAL A 121 -0.30 7.19 -1.13
N GLY A 122 0.00 6.48 -0.04
CA GLY A 122 1.03 5.44 -0.02
C GLY A 122 0.73 4.31 -1.00
N MET A 123 -0.51 3.79 -1.02
CA MET A 123 -0.88 2.71 -1.93
C MET A 123 -0.84 3.15 -3.40
N LEU A 124 -1.28 4.37 -3.70
CA LEU A 124 -1.23 4.92 -5.06
C LEU A 124 0.23 5.09 -5.53
N ALA A 125 1.08 5.72 -4.71
CA ALA A 125 2.49 5.91 -5.02
C ALA A 125 3.21 4.58 -5.23
N ALA A 126 3.01 3.61 -4.34
CA ALA A 126 3.57 2.28 -4.44
C ALA A 126 3.10 1.53 -5.68
N SER A 127 1.80 1.63 -6.02
CA SER A 127 1.22 1.00 -7.21
C SER A 127 1.78 1.57 -8.50
N LEU A 128 1.99 2.89 -8.56
CA LEU A 128 2.62 3.53 -9.69
C LEU A 128 4.09 3.09 -9.83
N ALA A 129 4.84 3.05 -8.74
CA ALA A 129 6.23 2.60 -8.73
C ALA A 129 6.37 1.12 -9.17
N GLY A 130 5.52 0.23 -8.63
CA GLY A 130 5.49 -1.17 -9.02
C GLY A 130 5.11 -1.37 -10.50
N ALA A 131 4.10 -0.65 -10.98
CA ALA A 131 3.69 -0.69 -12.38
C ALA A 131 4.78 -0.17 -13.33
N TRP A 132 5.47 0.90 -12.94
CA TRP A 132 6.62 1.44 -13.68
C TRP A 132 7.75 0.41 -13.78
N SER A 133 8.14 -0.22 -12.67
CA SER A 133 9.16 -1.28 -12.65
C SER A 133 8.80 -2.46 -13.55
N GLN A 134 7.52 -2.86 -13.60
CA GLN A 134 7.10 -3.92 -14.52
C GLN A 134 7.16 -3.53 -16.00
N ARG A 135 6.92 -2.25 -16.33
CA ARG A 135 6.86 -1.71 -17.69
C ARG A 135 8.24 -1.58 -18.34
N GLU A 136 9.23 -1.05 -17.64
CA GLU A 136 10.59 -0.84 -18.18
C GLU A 136 11.21 -2.15 -18.67
N VAL A 137 11.02 -3.23 -17.92
CA VAL A 137 11.53 -4.56 -18.28
C VAL A 137 10.71 -5.22 -19.40
N VAL A 138 9.49 -4.75 -19.72
CA VAL A 138 8.80 -5.16 -20.98
C VAL A 138 9.43 -4.45 -22.17
N GLN A 139 9.72 -3.16 -22.04
CA GLN A 139 10.28 -2.35 -23.13
C GLN A 139 11.69 -2.81 -23.48
N ALA A 140 12.57 -3.01 -22.50
CA ALA A 140 13.94 -3.51 -22.72
C ALA A 140 13.96 -4.87 -23.47
N GLY A 141 13.18 -5.85 -23.01
CA GLY A 141 13.13 -7.16 -23.67
C GLY A 141 12.46 -7.19 -25.05
N ASN A 142 11.72 -6.15 -25.43
CA ASN A 142 11.21 -5.99 -26.80
C ASN A 142 12.26 -5.38 -27.73
N VAL A 143 13.12 -4.50 -27.22
CA VAL A 143 14.24 -3.91 -27.99
C VAL A 143 15.27 -4.98 -28.32
N ASP A 144 15.63 -5.84 -27.35
CA ASP A 144 16.61 -6.93 -27.56
C ASP A 144 16.15 -8.01 -28.55
N ARG A 145 14.84 -8.08 -28.86
CA ARG A 145 14.29 -9.02 -29.85
C ARG A 145 14.15 -8.43 -31.25
N ALA A 146 14.32 -7.12 -31.38
CA ALA A 146 14.19 -6.39 -32.63
C ALA A 146 15.55 -6.01 -33.24
N ALA A 147 16.65 -6.22 -32.51
CA ALA A 147 18.04 -6.11 -32.96
C ALA A 147 18.59 -7.50 -33.35
#